data_AF-A0A954BLD0-F1
#
_entry.id   AF-A0A954BLD0-F1
#
_cell.length_a   1.000
_cell.length_b   1.000
_cell.length_c   1.000
_cell.angle_alpha   90.00
_cell.angle_beta   90.00
_cell.angle_gamma   90.00
#
_symmetry.space_group_name_H-M   'P 1'
#
loop_
_entity.id
_entity.type
_entity.pdbx_description
1 polymer ?
#
loop_
_entity_poly.entity_id
_entity_poly.type
_entity_poly.pdbx_seq_one_letter_code
_entity_poly.pdbx_strand_id
1 'polypeptide(L)'
;MSLLERVVRAHRCRSTHHFIAFDALSLIAGEEGEAWKSLFLVHHEHLLEGAKAPDSKFKDFKNHVCHVNEGQWGGARDAAMEWYAKSVELLRAKQWSRAAYALGVLSHYYADPIQPFHTAQTEEEGVIHRAMEWSIAKSRDVIDELIETNGYPDVEVPEGPGFVADMVLEGATLSNVYYDTFIDHYHFERGVAHPPAGLDDTLREAIAELVAYATAGFAALVSKAIDEAAVSPPKVNLTLQGYIETLDIPLRWITSKMADASDRAQVERMYREFQKTGKVVRSLPDDDKFIRKLHAKQVLRVPLKELDAQEIAPIGTKHVRPEGEAPEIDDEVIEDEVPVIKPMRKEAAAVAPAPEAEDEEIFEEADEADLEEEDISDDTDEEDEALLSADDGDEDDEEDSDEEYDDDEESDEEYEDDEYEDEDDDEEEFDEESDDEEYDEDEDDESEEYDEDEDYDSSEYEDDD
;
A
#
# COMPACT_ATOMS: atom_id res chain seq x y z
N MET A 1 21.81 8.60 6.49
CA MET A 1 21.19 8.64 5.16
C MET A 1 22.16 9.20 4.10
N SER A 2 22.48 8.43 3.07
CA SER A 2 23.30 8.87 1.92
C SER A 2 22.51 9.82 1.00
N LEU A 3 23.13 10.33 -0.08
CA LEU A 3 22.39 11.11 -1.09
C LEU A 3 21.51 10.22 -1.97
N LEU A 4 22.01 9.05 -2.39
CA LEU A 4 21.22 8.08 -3.15
C LEU A 4 19.98 7.63 -2.36
N GLU A 5 20.18 7.28 -1.09
CA GLU A 5 19.13 6.84 -0.17
C GLU A 5 18.02 7.90 -0.02
N ARG A 6 18.38 9.19 0.14
CA ARG A 6 17.41 10.30 0.15
C ARG A 6 16.65 10.42 -1.18
N VAL A 7 17.33 10.28 -2.32
CA VAL A 7 16.71 10.38 -3.65
C VAL A 7 15.74 9.22 -3.89
N VAL A 8 16.14 7.99 -3.56
CA VAL A 8 15.27 6.80 -3.67
C VAL A 8 14.07 6.93 -2.73
N ARG A 9 14.29 7.27 -1.46
CA ARG A 9 13.21 7.46 -0.48
C ARG A 9 12.19 8.51 -0.93
N ALA A 10 12.65 9.68 -1.40
CA ALA A 10 11.76 10.76 -1.84
C ALA A 10 11.04 10.47 -3.18
N HIS A 11 11.69 9.78 -4.13
CA HIS A 11 11.19 9.67 -5.50
C HIS A 11 10.73 8.26 -5.92
N ARG A 12 10.98 7.22 -5.12
CA ARG A 12 10.64 5.82 -5.42
C ARG A 12 9.73 5.19 -4.34
N CYS A 13 9.84 5.57 -3.07
CA CYS A 13 8.88 5.14 -2.06
C CYS A 13 7.53 5.87 -2.22
N ARG A 14 6.42 5.12 -2.14
CA ARG A 14 5.06 5.60 -2.52
C ARG A 14 3.91 5.06 -1.66
N SER A 15 4.11 3.95 -0.96
CA SER A 15 3.19 3.39 0.03
C SER A 15 3.90 3.25 1.37
N THR A 16 3.15 3.04 2.45
CA THR A 16 3.70 2.75 3.79
C THR A 16 4.68 1.56 3.75
N HIS A 17 4.33 0.47 3.04
CA HIS A 17 5.21 -0.69 2.84
C HIS A 17 6.52 -0.35 2.14
N HIS A 18 6.51 0.48 1.10
CA HIS A 18 7.76 0.92 0.46
C HIS A 18 8.70 1.60 1.47
N PHE A 19 8.17 2.43 2.37
CA PHE A 19 8.99 3.09 3.39
C PHE A 19 9.44 2.13 4.48
N ILE A 20 8.57 1.25 5.00
CA ILE A 20 8.94 0.22 5.99
C ILE A 20 10.09 -0.66 5.46
N ALA A 21 9.93 -1.20 4.24
CA ALA A 21 10.93 -2.04 3.60
C ALA A 21 12.27 -1.31 3.38
N PHE A 22 12.20 -0.03 3.00
CA PHE A 22 13.39 0.76 2.63
C PHE A 22 14.12 1.36 3.84
N ASP A 23 13.38 1.88 4.83
CA ASP A 23 13.96 2.51 6.02
C ASP A 23 14.61 1.45 6.93
N ALA A 24 14.05 0.23 6.95
CA ALA A 24 14.63 -0.95 7.62
C ALA A 24 16.06 -1.29 7.15
N LEU A 25 16.43 -0.93 5.91
CA LEU A 25 17.80 -1.12 5.42
C LEU A 25 18.83 -0.33 6.25
N SER A 26 18.42 0.74 6.94
CA SER A 26 19.29 1.50 7.85
C SER A 26 19.46 0.87 9.23
N LEU A 27 18.70 -0.18 9.53
CA LEU A 27 18.66 -0.86 10.82
C LEU A 27 19.23 -2.28 10.74
N ILE A 28 19.76 -2.71 9.58
CA ILE A 28 20.43 -4.00 9.41
C ILE A 28 21.62 -4.08 10.37
N ALA A 29 21.63 -5.11 11.21
CA ALA A 29 22.63 -5.32 12.25
C ALA A 29 23.95 -5.89 11.69
N GLY A 30 24.97 -5.96 12.55
CA GLY A 30 26.27 -6.57 12.25
C GLY A 30 27.28 -5.63 11.58
N GLU A 31 28.53 -6.08 11.50
CA GLU A 31 29.65 -5.26 10.98
C GLU A 31 29.53 -4.96 9.48
N GLU A 32 28.82 -5.82 8.71
CA GLU A 32 28.60 -5.67 7.28
C GLU A 32 27.26 -4.95 6.92
N GLY A 33 26.49 -4.46 7.90
CA GLY A 33 25.15 -3.90 7.69
C GLY A 33 25.07 -2.77 6.65
N GLU A 34 26.02 -1.82 6.66
CA GLU A 34 26.11 -0.76 5.65
C GLU A 34 26.46 -1.27 4.24
N ALA A 35 27.16 -2.41 4.13
CA ALA A 35 27.44 -3.04 2.84
C ALA A 35 26.21 -3.79 2.30
N TRP A 36 25.44 -4.47 3.17
CA TRP A 36 24.13 -5.04 2.82
C TRP A 36 23.12 -3.99 2.41
N LYS A 37 23.00 -2.91 3.18
CA LYS A 37 22.24 -1.72 2.81
C LYS A 37 22.65 -1.20 1.43
N SER A 38 23.95 -1.08 1.16
CA SER A 38 24.46 -0.62 -0.14
C SER A 38 24.04 -1.56 -1.28
N LEU A 39 24.06 -2.88 -1.08
CA LEU A 39 23.56 -3.85 -2.04
C LEU A 39 22.07 -3.67 -2.32
N PHE A 40 21.23 -3.59 -1.28
CA PHE A 40 19.79 -3.42 -1.45
C PHE A 40 19.39 -2.04 -1.99
N LEU A 41 20.22 -1.01 -1.78
CA LEU A 41 20.08 0.28 -2.48
C LEU A 41 20.27 0.13 -4.00
N VAL A 42 21.21 -0.72 -4.46
CA VAL A 42 21.33 -1.04 -5.91
C VAL A 42 20.08 -1.74 -6.42
N HIS A 43 19.54 -2.70 -5.66
CA HIS A 43 18.37 -3.50 -6.04
C HIS A 43 17.03 -2.94 -5.56
N HIS A 44 16.96 -1.65 -5.19
CA HIS A 44 15.76 -1.09 -4.53
C HIS A 44 14.49 -1.20 -5.39
N GLU A 45 14.58 -1.21 -6.73
CA GLU A 45 13.40 -1.39 -7.58
C GLU A 45 12.70 -2.72 -7.30
N HIS A 46 13.49 -3.79 -7.15
CA HIS A 46 12.99 -5.12 -6.85
C HIS A 46 12.43 -5.19 -5.42
N LEU A 47 13.10 -4.56 -4.44
CA LEU A 47 12.63 -4.47 -3.05
C LEU A 47 11.26 -3.77 -2.97
N LEU A 48 11.12 -2.62 -3.63
CA LEU A 48 9.89 -1.84 -3.63
C LEU A 48 8.77 -2.53 -4.43
N GLU A 49 9.11 -3.18 -5.55
CA GLU A 49 8.16 -3.99 -6.31
C GLU A 49 7.64 -5.18 -5.48
N GLY A 50 8.52 -5.87 -4.74
CA GLY A 50 8.14 -6.93 -3.82
C GLY A 50 7.21 -6.43 -2.70
N ALA A 51 7.54 -5.28 -2.10
CA ALA A 51 6.75 -4.66 -1.02
C ALA A 51 5.36 -4.16 -1.43
N LYS A 52 4.98 -4.31 -2.71
CA LYS A 52 3.64 -4.04 -3.25
C LYS A 52 3.05 -5.24 -4.02
N ALA A 53 3.80 -6.33 -4.19
CA ALA A 53 3.36 -7.45 -5.01
C ALA A 53 2.11 -8.17 -4.44
N PRO A 54 1.93 -8.32 -3.11
CA PRO A 54 0.70 -8.88 -2.55
C PRO A 54 -0.56 -8.13 -3.00
N ASP A 55 -0.68 -6.82 -2.69
CA ASP A 55 -1.84 -5.99 -3.12
C ASP A 55 -2.10 -6.03 -4.63
N SER A 56 -1.03 -5.94 -5.43
CA SER A 56 -1.13 -5.53 -6.83
C SER A 56 -1.03 -6.68 -7.83
N LYS A 57 -0.39 -7.80 -7.44
CA LYS A 57 -0.15 -8.96 -8.31
C LYS A 57 -0.79 -10.24 -7.75
N PHE A 58 -0.53 -10.57 -6.49
CA PHE A 58 -0.96 -11.84 -5.91
C PHE A 58 -2.44 -11.81 -5.51
N LYS A 59 -2.89 -10.69 -4.93
CA LYS A 59 -4.27 -10.44 -4.47
C LYS A 59 -4.80 -11.55 -3.56
N ASP A 60 -3.90 -12.15 -2.79
CA ASP A 60 -4.16 -13.24 -1.88
C ASP A 60 -4.60 -12.71 -0.51
N PHE A 61 -5.56 -11.77 -0.50
CA PHE A 61 -5.87 -10.84 0.60
C PHE A 61 -5.93 -11.47 2.00
N LYS A 62 -6.38 -12.74 2.13
CA LYS A 62 -6.40 -13.45 3.43
C LYS A 62 -5.00 -13.54 4.07
N ASN A 63 -3.94 -13.54 3.28
CA ASN A 63 -2.55 -13.58 3.73
C ASN A 63 -2.04 -12.23 4.27
N HIS A 64 -2.83 -11.16 4.20
CA HIS A 64 -2.48 -9.87 4.82
C HIS A 64 -2.96 -9.79 6.28
N VAL A 65 -3.93 -10.62 6.68
CA VAL A 65 -4.57 -10.53 8.01
C VAL A 65 -4.08 -11.61 8.99
N CYS A 66 -4.16 -11.31 10.28
CA CYS A 66 -3.94 -12.22 11.40
C CYS A 66 -4.83 -11.86 12.60
N HIS A 67 -6.07 -12.39 12.62
CA HIS A 67 -7.07 -12.04 13.63
C HIS A 67 -6.79 -12.72 14.98
N VAL A 68 -6.11 -11.99 15.87
CA VAL A 68 -5.54 -12.55 17.10
C VAL A 68 -6.57 -13.18 18.05
N ASN A 69 -7.75 -12.56 18.16
CA ASN A 69 -8.82 -13.02 19.06
C ASN A 69 -9.71 -14.12 18.46
N GLU A 70 -9.55 -14.42 17.16
CA GLU A 70 -10.41 -15.34 16.41
C GLU A 70 -9.70 -16.67 16.09
N GLY A 71 -8.78 -17.07 16.97
CA GLY A 71 -7.94 -18.25 16.76
C GLY A 71 -6.83 -18.02 15.75
N GLN A 72 -6.33 -16.79 15.63
CA GLN A 72 -5.27 -16.39 14.69
C GLN A 72 -5.72 -16.57 13.23
N TRP A 73 -6.99 -16.27 12.94
CA TRP A 73 -7.56 -16.46 11.60
C TRP A 73 -6.92 -15.51 10.58
N GLY A 74 -6.46 -16.05 9.46
CA GLY A 74 -5.76 -15.30 8.43
C GLY A 74 -4.79 -16.19 7.67
N GLY A 75 -3.70 -15.59 7.19
CA GLY A 75 -2.61 -16.30 6.50
C GLY A 75 -1.23 -15.63 6.61
N ALA A 76 -1.14 -14.42 7.18
CA ALA A 76 0.10 -13.63 7.21
C ALA A 76 1.30 -14.35 7.87
N ARG A 77 1.04 -15.17 8.90
CA ARG A 77 2.08 -15.95 9.59
C ARG A 77 2.74 -16.97 8.65
N ASP A 78 1.94 -17.67 7.85
CA ASP A 78 2.42 -18.71 6.93
C ASP A 78 3.10 -18.07 5.70
N ALA A 79 2.49 -17.02 5.14
CA ALA A 79 3.06 -16.26 4.03
C ALA A 79 4.40 -15.61 4.40
N ALA A 80 4.51 -15.00 5.58
CA ALA A 80 5.78 -14.45 6.06
C ALA A 80 6.86 -15.55 6.26
N MET A 81 6.50 -16.73 6.80
CA MET A 81 7.45 -17.85 6.89
C MET A 81 7.94 -18.32 5.52
N GLU A 82 7.05 -18.46 4.52
CA GLU A 82 7.41 -18.85 3.16
C GLU A 82 8.39 -17.84 2.52
N TRP A 83 8.03 -16.56 2.54
CA TRP A 83 8.84 -15.51 1.93
C TRP A 83 10.14 -15.23 2.69
N TYR A 84 10.20 -15.52 3.99
CA TYR A 84 11.44 -15.57 4.75
C TYR A 84 12.37 -16.69 4.27
N ALA A 85 11.90 -17.94 4.22
CA ALA A 85 12.70 -19.09 3.79
C ALA A 85 13.24 -18.88 2.37
N LYS A 86 12.37 -18.43 1.46
CA LYS A 86 12.71 -18.07 0.07
C LYS A 86 13.74 -16.94 -0.02
N SER A 87 13.67 -15.94 0.86
CA SER A 87 14.68 -14.88 0.94
C SER A 87 16.04 -15.43 1.35
N VAL A 88 16.10 -16.30 2.37
CA VAL A 88 17.34 -16.96 2.81
C VAL A 88 17.96 -17.82 1.71
N GLU A 89 17.15 -18.59 0.98
CA GLU A 89 17.60 -19.40 -0.16
C GLU A 89 18.19 -18.53 -1.29
N LEU A 90 17.50 -17.45 -1.66
CA LEU A 90 17.96 -16.54 -2.72
C LEU A 90 19.22 -15.77 -2.32
N LEU A 91 19.37 -15.39 -1.04
CA LEU A 91 20.61 -14.81 -0.50
C LEU A 91 21.76 -15.81 -0.55
N ARG A 92 21.54 -17.06 -0.10
CA ARG A 92 22.53 -18.15 -0.14
C ARG A 92 22.97 -18.47 -1.57
N ALA A 93 22.03 -18.47 -2.51
CA ALA A 93 22.26 -18.61 -3.95
C ALA A 93 22.83 -17.35 -4.62
N LYS A 94 23.05 -16.26 -3.87
CA LYS A 94 23.60 -14.97 -4.35
C LYS A 94 22.77 -14.30 -5.45
N GLN A 95 21.47 -14.59 -5.50
CA GLN A 95 20.53 -14.04 -6.48
C GLN A 95 19.97 -12.69 -5.98
N TRP A 96 20.85 -11.69 -5.85
CA TRP A 96 20.61 -10.47 -5.07
C TRP A 96 19.34 -9.68 -5.44
N SER A 97 19.01 -9.57 -6.73
CA SER A 97 17.79 -8.89 -7.20
C SER A 97 16.52 -9.65 -6.80
N ARG A 98 16.53 -10.98 -6.92
CA ARG A 98 15.42 -11.86 -6.51
C ARG A 98 15.30 -11.92 -4.98
N ALA A 99 16.43 -11.92 -4.26
CA ALA A 99 16.45 -11.82 -2.80
C ALA A 99 15.87 -10.49 -2.33
N ALA A 100 16.22 -9.37 -2.97
CA ALA A 100 15.62 -8.06 -2.69
C ALA A 100 14.09 -8.08 -2.91
N TYR A 101 13.62 -8.66 -4.01
CA TYR A 101 12.18 -8.85 -4.26
C TYR A 101 11.50 -9.70 -3.18
N ALA A 102 12.08 -10.85 -2.83
CA ALA A 102 11.53 -11.74 -1.80
C ALA A 102 11.48 -11.10 -0.41
N LEU A 103 12.52 -10.34 -0.03
CA LEU A 103 12.54 -9.53 1.18
C LEU A 103 11.49 -8.41 1.14
N GLY A 104 11.25 -7.83 -0.04
CA GLY A 104 10.15 -6.88 -0.26
C GLY A 104 8.80 -7.51 0.04
N VAL A 105 8.51 -8.68 -0.52
CA VAL A 105 7.26 -9.41 -0.25
C VAL A 105 7.14 -9.79 1.23
N LEU A 106 8.22 -10.29 1.85
CA LEU A 106 8.26 -10.56 3.30
C LEU A 106 7.90 -9.32 4.13
N SER A 107 8.44 -8.15 3.76
CA SER A 107 8.17 -6.89 4.49
C SER A 107 6.69 -6.51 4.48
N HIS A 108 5.95 -6.92 3.45
CA HIS A 108 4.54 -6.64 3.30
C HIS A 108 3.72 -7.52 4.27
N TYR A 109 3.79 -8.85 4.14
CA TYR A 109 3.09 -9.78 5.03
C TYR A 109 3.53 -9.69 6.51
N TYR A 110 4.74 -9.20 6.78
CA TYR A 110 5.16 -8.87 8.14
C TYR A 110 4.51 -7.58 8.67
N ALA A 111 4.36 -6.56 7.82
CA ALA A 111 3.85 -5.25 8.21
C ALA A 111 2.33 -5.15 8.28
N ASP A 112 1.58 -5.86 7.42
CA ASP A 112 0.10 -5.74 7.40
C ASP A 112 -0.51 -6.02 8.77
N PRO A 113 -0.20 -7.13 9.48
CA PRO A 113 -0.79 -7.38 10.79
C PRO A 113 -0.34 -6.39 11.87
N ILE A 114 0.69 -5.59 11.63
CA ILE A 114 1.14 -4.53 12.55
C ILE A 114 0.29 -3.26 12.37
N GLN A 115 -0.51 -3.17 11.31
CA GLN A 115 -1.61 -2.22 11.19
C GLN A 115 -2.87 -2.83 11.88
N PRO A 116 -3.57 -2.10 12.78
CA PRO A 116 -4.61 -2.71 13.63
C PRO A 116 -5.78 -3.36 12.87
N PHE A 117 -6.27 -2.76 11.78
CA PHE A 117 -7.40 -3.25 10.99
C PHE A 117 -7.12 -4.58 10.27
N HIS A 118 -5.87 -5.06 10.22
CA HIS A 118 -5.56 -6.42 9.75
C HIS A 118 -5.59 -7.49 10.87
N THR A 119 -6.08 -7.14 12.08
CA THR A 119 -6.06 -8.01 13.27
C THR A 119 -7.43 -8.35 13.87
N ALA A 120 -8.50 -7.87 13.26
CA ALA A 120 -9.90 -8.26 13.50
C ALA A 120 -10.73 -7.79 12.31
N GLN A 121 -12.04 -8.04 12.31
CA GLN A 121 -12.96 -7.46 11.33
C GLN A 121 -14.23 -6.97 12.00
N THR A 122 -14.63 -5.73 11.72
CA THR A 122 -15.94 -5.17 12.09
C THR A 122 -16.57 -4.37 10.96
N GLU A 123 -17.87 -4.09 11.06
CA GLU A 123 -18.59 -3.33 10.04
C GLU A 123 -18.31 -1.81 10.15
N GLU A 124 -17.96 -1.35 11.35
CA GLU A 124 -17.47 -0.01 11.67
C GLU A 124 -16.11 0.26 11.01
N GLU A 125 -15.20 -0.71 11.07
CA GLU A 125 -13.88 -0.65 10.45
C GLU A 125 -13.99 -0.60 8.92
N GLY A 126 -14.81 -1.46 8.30
CA GLY A 126 -15.06 -1.44 6.85
C GLY A 126 -15.61 -0.10 6.30
N VAL A 127 -16.25 0.73 7.13
CA VAL A 127 -16.67 2.09 6.73
C VAL A 127 -15.46 3.02 6.51
N ILE A 128 -14.38 2.82 7.26
CA ILE A 128 -13.25 3.77 7.36
C ILE A 128 -11.90 3.20 6.92
N HIS A 129 -11.74 1.88 6.77
CA HIS A 129 -10.47 1.20 6.55
C HIS A 129 -9.63 1.91 5.48
N ARG A 130 -10.14 1.98 4.25
CA ARG A 130 -9.41 2.61 3.14
C ARG A 130 -9.13 4.11 3.34
N ALA A 131 -9.99 4.81 4.06
CA ALA A 131 -9.80 6.23 4.34
C ALA A 131 -8.69 6.45 5.38
N MET A 132 -8.62 5.58 6.40
CA MET A 132 -7.53 5.53 7.38
C MET A 132 -6.19 5.26 6.70
N GLU A 133 -6.09 4.22 5.87
CA GLU A 133 -4.86 3.90 5.14
C GLU A 133 -4.35 5.07 4.27
N TRP A 134 -5.26 5.69 3.51
CA TRP A 134 -4.93 6.86 2.68
C TRP A 134 -4.46 8.02 3.57
N SER A 135 -5.08 8.24 4.72
CA SER A 135 -4.68 9.26 5.70
C SER A 135 -3.30 9.00 6.29
N ILE A 136 -2.97 7.74 6.61
CA ILE A 136 -1.62 7.30 7.03
C ILE A 136 -0.61 7.61 5.93
N ALA A 137 -0.89 7.20 4.69
CA ALA A 137 -0.01 7.41 3.54
C ALA A 137 0.23 8.91 3.23
N LYS A 138 -0.71 9.80 3.58
CA LYS A 138 -0.57 11.26 3.44
C LYS A 138 0.11 11.96 4.62
N SER A 139 0.21 11.33 5.78
CA SER A 139 0.77 11.92 7.01
C SER A 139 2.23 11.52 7.24
N ARG A 140 2.96 11.17 6.17
CA ARG A 140 4.27 10.52 6.26
C ARG A 140 5.34 11.41 6.90
N ASP A 141 5.27 12.71 6.68
CA ASP A 141 6.15 13.71 7.29
C ASP A 141 5.97 13.79 8.81
N VAL A 142 4.72 13.78 9.31
CA VAL A 142 4.41 13.75 10.75
C VAL A 142 4.85 12.43 11.38
N ILE A 143 4.61 11.30 10.69
CA ILE A 143 5.06 9.98 11.14
C ILE A 143 6.61 9.93 11.20
N ASP A 144 7.30 10.47 10.19
CA ASP A 144 8.76 10.56 10.18
C ASP A 144 9.28 11.40 11.37
N GLU A 145 8.70 12.57 11.65
CA GLU A 145 9.11 13.42 12.78
C GLU A 145 8.92 12.73 14.15
N LEU A 146 7.81 12.01 14.33
CA LEU A 146 7.55 11.23 15.54
C LEU A 146 8.54 10.07 15.71
N ILE A 147 8.87 9.35 14.62
CA ILE A 147 9.85 8.26 14.65
C ILE A 147 11.28 8.79 14.86
N GLU A 148 11.66 9.92 14.26
CA GLU A 148 12.94 10.59 14.52
C GLU A 148 13.05 11.07 15.98
N THR A 149 11.94 11.44 16.60
CA THR A 149 11.89 11.91 18.00
C THR A 149 11.93 10.75 19.01
N ASN A 150 11.15 9.70 18.77
CA ASN A 150 10.99 8.58 19.70
C ASN A 150 12.04 7.47 19.50
N GLY A 151 12.58 7.35 18.28
CA GLY A 151 13.47 6.27 17.88
C GLY A 151 12.74 5.00 17.47
N TYR A 152 13.49 4.05 16.92
CA TYR A 152 13.01 2.69 16.66
C TYR A 152 13.08 1.83 17.93
N PRO A 153 12.08 0.97 18.22
CA PRO A 153 12.15 0.03 19.32
C PRO A 153 13.18 -1.07 19.05
N ASP A 154 13.66 -1.70 20.12
CA ASP A 154 14.38 -2.98 20.02
C ASP A 154 13.34 -4.10 19.89
N VAL A 155 13.47 -4.96 18.88
CA VAL A 155 12.53 -6.05 18.59
C VAL A 155 13.28 -7.37 18.73
N GLU A 156 12.96 -8.11 19.80
CA GLU A 156 13.57 -9.42 20.05
C GLU A 156 13.14 -10.41 18.96
N VAL A 157 14.10 -11.21 18.46
CA VAL A 157 13.83 -12.31 17.52
C VAL A 157 13.71 -13.60 18.35
N PRO A 158 12.55 -14.28 18.38
CA PRO A 158 12.36 -15.50 19.15
C PRO A 158 13.31 -16.64 18.72
N GLU A 159 13.59 -17.57 19.63
CA GLU A 159 14.36 -18.78 19.31
C GLU A 159 13.47 -19.88 18.69
N GLY A 160 14.05 -20.66 17.76
CA GLY A 160 13.41 -21.84 17.16
C GLY A 160 12.83 -21.60 15.77
N PRO A 161 12.37 -22.65 15.07
CA PRO A 161 12.02 -22.58 13.64
C PRO A 161 10.75 -21.79 13.32
N GLY A 162 9.91 -21.48 14.31
CA GLY A 162 8.66 -20.72 14.14
C GLY A 162 8.79 -19.20 14.28
N PHE A 163 9.99 -18.69 14.55
CA PHE A 163 10.19 -17.31 15.03
C PHE A 163 9.57 -16.23 14.14
N VAL A 164 9.53 -16.41 12.81
CA VAL A 164 8.90 -15.44 11.89
C VAL A 164 7.39 -15.36 12.12
N ALA A 165 6.72 -16.51 12.24
CA ALA A 165 5.29 -16.57 12.54
C ALA A 165 4.98 -16.08 13.97
N ASP A 166 5.92 -16.20 14.88
CA ASP A 166 5.78 -15.68 16.25
C ASP A 166 5.96 -14.16 16.28
N MET A 167 6.95 -13.58 15.58
CA MET A 167 7.09 -12.12 15.41
C MET A 167 5.87 -11.49 14.71
N VAL A 168 5.30 -12.14 13.69
CA VAL A 168 4.04 -11.69 13.06
C VAL A 168 2.89 -11.68 14.07
N LEU A 169 2.77 -12.72 14.89
CA LEU A 169 1.73 -12.83 15.91
C LEU A 169 1.92 -11.82 17.06
N GLU A 170 3.16 -11.56 17.48
CA GLU A 170 3.50 -10.54 18.47
C GLU A 170 3.16 -9.13 17.95
N GLY A 171 3.55 -8.83 16.71
CA GLY A 171 3.18 -7.59 16.02
C GLY A 171 1.66 -7.41 15.89
N ALA A 172 0.93 -8.46 15.51
CA ALA A 172 -0.53 -8.46 15.45
C ALA A 172 -1.18 -8.32 16.84
N THR A 173 -0.56 -8.87 17.89
CA THR A 173 -1.08 -8.76 19.25
C THR A 173 -0.85 -7.36 19.81
N LEU A 174 0.28 -6.72 19.46
CA LEU A 174 0.60 -5.34 19.80
C LEU A 174 -0.37 -4.35 19.12
N SER A 175 -0.55 -4.49 17.79
CA SER A 175 -1.41 -3.59 17.01
C SER A 175 -2.90 -3.75 17.35
N ASN A 176 -3.37 -4.96 17.68
CA ASN A 176 -4.78 -5.20 18.04
C ASN A 176 -5.24 -4.40 19.28
N VAL A 177 -4.34 -4.03 20.19
CA VAL A 177 -4.64 -3.15 21.33
C VAL A 177 -5.15 -1.77 20.87
N TYR A 178 -4.77 -1.34 19.68
CA TYR A 178 -5.19 -0.08 19.05
C TYR A 178 -6.39 -0.23 18.10
N TYR A 179 -6.98 -1.41 17.93
CA TYR A 179 -8.08 -1.65 16.98
C TYR A 179 -9.29 -0.74 17.24
N ASP A 180 -9.87 -0.80 18.45
CA ASP A 180 -10.99 0.06 18.84
C ASP A 180 -10.58 1.54 18.86
N THR A 181 -9.33 1.86 19.22
CA THR A 181 -8.79 3.23 19.19
C THR A 181 -8.83 3.81 17.78
N PHE A 182 -8.49 3.02 16.76
CA PHE A 182 -8.55 3.45 15.36
C PHE A 182 -9.98 3.74 14.91
N ILE A 183 -10.97 2.95 15.35
CA ILE A 183 -12.40 3.19 15.06
C ILE A 183 -12.92 4.43 15.81
N ASP A 184 -12.56 4.55 17.09
CA ASP A 184 -13.06 5.61 17.98
C ASP A 184 -12.48 6.99 17.68
N HIS A 185 -11.24 7.09 17.17
CA HIS A 185 -10.54 8.38 16.99
C HIS A 185 -10.50 8.87 15.53
N TYR A 186 -10.84 8.03 14.54
CA TYR A 186 -10.76 8.45 13.14
C TYR A 186 -11.94 9.31 12.71
N HIS A 187 -11.67 10.54 12.28
CA HIS A 187 -12.72 11.45 11.83
C HIS A 187 -12.93 11.35 10.32
N PHE A 188 -13.81 10.44 9.90
CA PHE A 188 -14.01 10.09 8.49
C PHE A 188 -14.25 11.29 7.57
N GLU A 189 -15.15 12.22 7.94
CA GLU A 189 -15.42 13.44 7.15
C GLU A 189 -14.18 14.31 6.93
N ARG A 190 -13.35 14.53 7.97
CA ARG A 190 -12.09 15.26 7.86
C ARG A 190 -11.13 14.53 6.94
N GLY A 191 -10.97 13.22 7.12
CA GLY A 191 -10.09 12.40 6.28
C GLY A 191 -10.48 12.38 4.80
N VAL A 192 -11.77 12.48 4.48
CA VAL A 192 -12.26 12.60 3.10
C VAL A 192 -11.91 13.96 2.49
N ALA A 193 -12.03 15.05 3.27
CA ALA A 193 -11.74 16.40 2.81
C ALA A 193 -10.23 16.71 2.75
N HIS A 194 -9.49 16.30 3.78
CA HIS A 194 -8.05 16.44 3.93
C HIS A 194 -7.49 15.26 4.76
N PRO A 195 -6.87 14.25 4.14
CA PRO A 195 -6.56 12.98 4.81
C PRO A 195 -5.80 13.10 6.15
N PRO A 196 -4.73 13.91 6.29
CA PRO A 196 -4.04 14.08 7.57
C PRO A 196 -4.88 14.64 8.73
N ALA A 197 -6.00 15.31 8.45
CA ALA A 197 -6.94 15.79 9.48
C ALA A 197 -7.96 14.73 9.93
N GLY A 198 -8.01 13.56 9.27
CA GLY A 198 -8.73 12.40 9.80
C GLY A 198 -8.04 11.78 11.03
N LEU A 199 -6.73 12.01 11.17
CA LEU A 199 -5.90 11.51 12.26
C LEU A 199 -5.73 12.59 13.35
N ASP A 200 -6.12 12.28 14.58
CA ASP A 200 -5.73 13.06 15.75
C ASP A 200 -4.33 12.65 16.25
N ASP A 201 -3.83 13.36 17.28
CA ASP A 201 -2.51 13.10 17.84
C ASP A 201 -2.43 11.72 18.54
N THR A 202 -3.56 11.18 19.05
CA THR A 202 -3.60 9.80 19.60
C THR A 202 -3.36 8.77 18.50
N LEU A 203 -3.98 8.95 17.34
CA LEU A 203 -3.73 8.09 16.17
C LEU A 203 -2.31 8.28 15.65
N ARG A 204 -1.82 9.52 15.51
CA ARG A 204 -0.47 9.80 14.99
C ARG A 204 0.62 9.15 15.84
N GLU A 205 0.51 9.23 17.17
CA GLU A 205 1.43 8.56 18.11
C GLU A 205 1.39 7.04 17.94
N ALA A 206 0.21 6.42 17.93
CA ALA A 206 0.07 4.97 17.76
C ALA A 206 0.55 4.48 16.38
N ILE A 207 0.24 5.20 15.31
CA ILE A 207 0.70 4.90 13.95
C ILE A 207 2.23 4.99 13.88
N ALA A 208 2.84 6.02 14.48
CA ALA A 208 4.30 6.15 14.51
C ALA A 208 4.98 5.02 15.30
N GLU A 209 4.42 4.61 16.45
CA GLU A 209 4.90 3.44 17.21
C GLU A 209 4.84 2.16 16.37
N LEU A 210 3.69 1.87 15.74
CA LEU A 210 3.48 0.65 14.96
C LEU A 210 4.34 0.63 13.68
N VAL A 211 4.49 1.75 12.97
CA VAL A 211 5.38 1.85 11.80
C VAL A 211 6.85 1.71 12.22
N ALA A 212 7.26 2.26 13.37
CA ALA A 212 8.61 2.03 13.90
C ALA A 212 8.84 0.56 14.26
N TYR A 213 7.88 -0.09 14.93
CA TYR A 213 7.96 -1.50 15.28
C TYR A 213 8.02 -2.41 14.04
N ALA A 214 7.19 -2.16 13.02
CA ALA A 214 7.23 -2.88 11.75
C ALA A 214 8.59 -2.72 11.04
N THR A 215 9.13 -1.50 11.02
CA THR A 215 10.43 -1.19 10.39
C THR A 215 11.60 -1.86 11.11
N ALA A 216 11.61 -1.81 12.45
CA ALA A 216 12.64 -2.44 13.28
C ALA A 216 12.59 -3.97 13.22
N GLY A 217 11.40 -4.56 13.36
CA GLY A 217 11.22 -6.01 13.28
C GLY A 217 11.54 -6.58 11.90
N PHE A 218 11.17 -5.88 10.81
CA PHE A 218 11.59 -6.29 9.47
C PHE A 218 13.10 -6.21 9.29
N ALA A 219 13.78 -5.19 9.84
CA ALA A 219 15.24 -5.12 9.83
C ALA A 219 15.90 -6.27 10.63
N ALA A 220 15.30 -6.68 11.75
CA ALA A 220 15.74 -7.86 12.51
C ALA A 220 15.59 -9.15 11.68
N LEU A 221 14.46 -9.32 10.97
CA LEU A 221 14.27 -10.44 10.02
C LEU A 221 15.32 -10.42 8.89
N VAL A 222 15.56 -9.27 8.25
CA VAL A 222 16.60 -9.12 7.20
C VAL A 222 17.98 -9.49 7.74
N SER A 223 18.33 -9.01 8.93
CA SER A 223 19.62 -9.31 9.58
C SER A 223 19.76 -10.82 9.86
N LYS A 224 18.70 -11.44 10.40
CA LYS A 224 18.66 -12.88 10.66
C LYS A 224 18.78 -13.69 9.36
N ALA A 225 18.14 -13.24 8.27
CA ALA A 225 18.17 -13.91 6.98
C ALA A 225 19.57 -13.85 6.33
N ILE A 226 20.28 -12.74 6.48
CA ILE A 226 21.68 -12.59 6.09
C ILE A 226 22.57 -13.57 6.85
N ASP A 227 22.44 -13.62 8.19
CA ASP A 227 23.22 -14.53 9.04
C ASP A 227 22.96 -16.01 8.68
N GLU A 228 21.71 -16.40 8.44
CA GLU A 228 21.34 -17.76 8.03
C GLU A 228 21.72 -18.12 6.59
N ALA A 229 21.81 -17.14 5.70
CA ALA A 229 22.32 -17.34 4.35
C ALA A 229 23.84 -17.62 4.35
N ALA A 230 24.56 -17.19 5.39
CA ALA A 230 26.00 -17.41 5.61
C ALA A 230 26.86 -16.96 4.41
N VAL A 231 26.52 -15.81 3.84
CA VAL A 231 27.22 -15.14 2.73
C VAL A 231 27.66 -13.73 3.15
N SER A 232 28.67 -13.19 2.49
CA SER A 232 29.04 -11.77 2.61
C SER A 232 28.50 -10.94 1.43
N PRO A 233 28.21 -9.65 1.62
CA PRO A 233 27.71 -8.79 0.55
C PRO A 233 28.81 -8.54 -0.49
N PRO A 234 28.48 -8.53 -1.79
CA PRO A 234 29.45 -8.15 -2.82
C PRO A 234 29.77 -6.65 -2.71
N LYS A 235 30.98 -6.27 -3.14
CA LYS A 235 31.35 -4.85 -3.21
C LYS A 235 30.60 -4.17 -4.33
N VAL A 236 29.65 -3.30 -3.99
CA VAL A 236 28.91 -2.47 -4.96
C VAL A 236 29.49 -1.05 -5.03
N ASN A 237 29.59 -0.52 -6.25
CA ASN A 237 30.02 0.86 -6.49
C ASN A 237 28.78 1.76 -6.65
N LEU A 238 28.36 2.43 -5.58
CA LEU A 238 27.23 3.36 -5.61
C LEU A 238 27.59 4.67 -6.32
N THR A 239 27.51 4.70 -7.66
CA THR A 239 27.67 5.92 -8.46
C THR A 239 26.33 6.62 -8.69
N LEU A 240 26.13 7.76 -8.02
CA LEU A 240 24.90 8.55 -8.10
C LEU A 240 24.52 8.98 -9.54
N GLN A 241 25.51 9.23 -10.40
CA GLN A 241 25.30 9.75 -11.76
C GLN A 241 24.47 8.81 -12.62
N GLY A 242 24.89 7.55 -12.77
CA GLY A 242 24.14 6.54 -13.52
C GLY A 242 22.77 6.23 -12.89
N TYR A 243 22.64 6.43 -11.57
CA TYR A 243 21.36 6.29 -10.89
C TYR A 243 20.36 7.39 -11.27
N ILE A 244 20.80 8.65 -11.29
CA ILE A 244 19.96 9.80 -11.67
C ILE A 244 19.56 9.74 -13.16
N GLU A 245 20.42 9.19 -14.01
CA GLU A 245 20.14 8.97 -15.44
C GLU A 245 19.01 7.93 -15.66
N THR A 246 18.76 7.03 -14.71
CA THR A 246 17.62 6.07 -14.70
C THR A 246 16.37 6.55 -13.92
N LEU A 247 16.25 7.85 -13.64
CA LEU A 247 15.11 8.39 -12.88
C LEU A 247 14.01 8.96 -13.77
N ASP A 248 12.97 8.16 -14.03
CA ASP A 248 11.70 8.59 -14.65
C ASP A 248 10.83 9.46 -13.72
N ILE A 249 11.41 10.45 -13.06
CA ILE A 249 10.72 11.33 -12.10
C ILE A 249 9.41 11.92 -12.67
N PRO A 250 9.36 12.42 -13.92
CA PRO A 250 8.11 12.98 -14.47
C PRO A 250 7.00 11.93 -14.61
N LEU A 251 7.31 10.76 -15.19
CA LEU A 251 6.36 9.65 -15.33
C LEU A 251 5.86 9.18 -13.96
N ARG A 252 6.78 8.99 -13.00
CA ARG A 252 6.46 8.50 -11.65
C ARG A 252 5.68 9.52 -10.82
N TRP A 253 5.82 10.82 -11.08
CA TRP A 253 4.95 11.85 -10.48
C TRP A 253 3.51 11.77 -11.02
N ILE A 254 3.35 11.48 -12.31
CA ILE A 254 2.02 11.25 -12.91
C ILE A 254 1.37 10.00 -12.32
N THR A 255 2.07 8.85 -12.26
CA THR A 255 1.50 7.63 -11.66
C THR A 255 1.12 7.81 -10.19
N SER A 256 1.93 8.55 -9.42
CA SER A 256 1.63 8.88 -8.02
C SER A 256 0.35 9.71 -7.88
N LYS A 257 0.12 10.66 -8.80
CA LYS A 257 -1.12 11.45 -8.86
C LYS A 257 -2.33 10.63 -9.29
N MET A 258 -2.15 9.66 -10.19
CA MET A 258 -3.24 8.76 -10.60
C MET A 258 -3.67 7.84 -9.47
N ALA A 259 -2.71 7.27 -8.73
CA ALA A 259 -3.00 6.49 -7.52
C ALA A 259 -3.76 7.34 -6.48
N ASP A 260 -3.26 8.55 -6.19
CA ASP A 260 -3.91 9.50 -5.28
C ASP A 260 -5.34 9.86 -5.70
N ALA A 261 -5.58 10.10 -6.98
CA ALA A 261 -6.91 10.37 -7.51
C ALA A 261 -7.84 9.14 -7.41
N SER A 262 -7.29 7.93 -7.56
CA SER A 262 -8.04 6.68 -7.38
C SER A 262 -8.44 6.46 -5.92
N ASP A 263 -7.50 6.60 -4.99
CA ASP A 263 -7.76 6.49 -3.55
C ASP A 263 -8.79 7.53 -3.09
N ARG A 264 -8.61 8.79 -3.51
CA ARG A 264 -9.58 9.86 -3.26
C ARG A 264 -10.98 9.52 -3.80
N ALA A 265 -11.08 9.09 -5.06
CA ALA A 265 -12.37 8.75 -5.66
C ALA A 265 -13.04 7.55 -4.97
N GLN A 266 -12.25 6.60 -4.48
CA GLN A 266 -12.70 5.45 -3.70
C GLN A 266 -13.24 5.89 -2.34
N VAL A 267 -12.48 6.67 -1.59
CA VAL A 267 -12.86 7.22 -0.27
C VAL A 267 -14.07 8.16 -0.37
N GLU A 268 -14.16 9.01 -1.40
CA GLU A 268 -15.34 9.85 -1.65
C GLU A 268 -16.61 9.02 -1.98
N ARG A 269 -16.49 7.87 -2.66
CA ARG A 269 -17.63 6.96 -2.87
C ARG A 269 -18.11 6.34 -1.57
N MET A 270 -17.18 5.83 -0.76
CA MET A 270 -17.48 5.25 0.56
C MET A 270 -18.18 6.27 1.46
N TYR A 271 -17.66 7.51 1.53
CA TYR A 271 -18.28 8.55 2.34
C TYR A 271 -19.69 8.94 1.88
N ARG A 272 -19.95 9.02 0.56
CA ARG A 272 -21.30 9.27 0.02
C ARG A 272 -22.28 8.14 0.33
N GLU A 273 -21.84 6.89 0.30
CA GLU A 273 -22.68 5.74 0.70
C GLU A 273 -22.96 5.78 2.21
N PHE A 274 -21.95 6.08 3.02
CA PHE A 274 -22.05 6.22 4.46
C PHE A 274 -23.02 7.33 4.88
N GLN A 275 -22.88 8.54 4.35
CA GLN A 275 -23.81 9.66 4.61
C GLN A 275 -25.26 9.32 4.24
N LYS A 276 -25.47 8.52 3.17
CA LYS A 276 -26.81 8.16 2.69
C LYS A 276 -27.46 7.01 3.48
N THR A 277 -26.68 6.07 3.98
CA THR A 277 -27.19 4.78 4.50
C THR A 277 -26.77 4.44 5.93
N GLY A 278 -25.83 5.19 6.51
CA GLY A 278 -25.17 4.85 7.77
C GLY A 278 -24.16 3.70 7.66
N LYS A 279 -23.84 3.23 6.45
CA LYS A 279 -22.96 2.08 6.22
C LYS A 279 -22.20 2.16 4.89
N VAL A 280 -21.20 1.31 4.71
CA VAL A 280 -20.50 1.10 3.43
C VAL A 280 -20.51 -0.39 3.10
N VAL A 281 -21.13 -0.76 1.99
CA VAL A 281 -21.19 -2.16 1.50
C VAL A 281 -20.90 -2.24 0.01
N ARG A 282 -21.57 -1.42 -0.81
CA ARG A 282 -21.47 -1.49 -2.27
C ARG A 282 -20.14 -0.93 -2.77
N SER A 283 -19.75 0.21 -2.21
CA SER A 283 -18.51 0.91 -2.52
C SER A 283 -17.33 0.47 -1.67
N LEU A 284 -17.42 -0.61 -0.89
CA LEU A 284 -16.23 -1.24 -0.30
C LEU A 284 -15.20 -1.58 -1.40
N PRO A 285 -13.89 -1.41 -1.14
CA PRO A 285 -12.82 -2.04 -1.90
C PRO A 285 -12.99 -3.57 -2.09
N ASP A 286 -12.31 -4.15 -3.07
CA ASP A 286 -12.52 -5.57 -3.44
C ASP A 286 -11.82 -6.55 -2.48
N ASP A 287 -10.68 -6.14 -1.94
CA ASP A 287 -9.99 -6.68 -0.76
C ASP A 287 -10.91 -6.69 0.47
N ASP A 288 -11.44 -5.53 0.87
CA ASP A 288 -12.37 -5.42 2.01
C ASP A 288 -13.60 -6.34 1.83
N LYS A 289 -14.20 -6.35 0.64
CA LYS A 289 -15.31 -7.26 0.28
C LYS A 289 -14.92 -8.73 0.41
N PHE A 290 -13.71 -9.09 -0.01
CA PHE A 290 -13.22 -10.46 0.01
C PHE A 290 -12.98 -10.94 1.45
N ILE A 291 -12.29 -10.16 2.28
CA ILE A 291 -12.06 -10.49 3.69
C ILE A 291 -13.38 -10.57 4.44
N ARG A 292 -14.24 -9.55 4.33
CA ARG A 292 -15.57 -9.53 4.95
C ARG A 292 -16.40 -10.76 4.59
N LYS A 293 -16.40 -11.18 3.31
CA LYS A 293 -17.09 -12.39 2.83
C LYS A 293 -16.50 -13.69 3.41
N LEU A 294 -15.17 -13.79 3.52
CA LEU A 294 -14.53 -14.96 4.11
C LEU A 294 -14.72 -15.02 5.63
N HIS A 295 -14.58 -13.90 6.33
CA HIS A 295 -14.79 -13.77 7.78
C HIS A 295 -16.23 -14.13 8.17
N ALA A 296 -17.22 -13.56 7.47
CA ALA A 296 -18.64 -13.90 7.62
C ALA A 296 -18.90 -15.41 7.50
N LYS A 297 -18.27 -16.07 6.51
CA LYS A 297 -18.44 -17.51 6.24
C LYS A 297 -17.70 -18.41 7.23
N GLN A 298 -16.44 -18.09 7.54
CA GLN A 298 -15.53 -18.98 8.25
C GLN A 298 -15.56 -18.78 9.77
N VAL A 299 -15.63 -17.52 10.22
CA VAL A 299 -15.54 -17.13 11.63
C VAL A 299 -16.93 -16.93 12.22
N LEU A 300 -17.68 -15.93 11.73
CA LEU A 300 -18.99 -15.56 12.28
C LEU A 300 -20.08 -16.60 11.95
N ARG A 301 -19.96 -17.29 10.81
CA ARG A 301 -20.90 -18.27 10.26
C ARG A 301 -22.30 -17.69 10.00
N VAL A 302 -22.35 -16.44 9.57
CA VAL A 302 -23.58 -15.71 9.22
C VAL A 302 -23.65 -15.44 7.70
N PRO A 303 -24.84 -15.34 7.10
CA PRO A 303 -24.98 -14.89 5.72
C PRO A 303 -24.58 -13.40 5.59
N LEU A 304 -23.96 -13.02 4.48
CA LEU A 304 -23.63 -11.61 4.20
C LEU A 304 -24.83 -10.67 4.34
N LYS A 305 -26.02 -11.10 3.92
CA LYS A 305 -27.27 -10.33 4.06
C LYS A 305 -27.62 -9.98 5.53
N GLU A 306 -27.19 -10.78 6.49
CA GLU A 306 -27.38 -10.49 7.92
C GLU A 306 -26.42 -9.39 8.38
N LEU A 307 -25.14 -9.47 7.98
CA LEU A 307 -24.17 -8.39 8.19
C LEU A 307 -24.58 -7.10 7.47
N ASP A 308 -25.01 -7.16 6.21
CA ASP A 308 -25.47 -5.98 5.46
C ASP A 308 -26.61 -5.24 6.18
N ALA A 309 -27.45 -5.96 6.93
CA ALA A 309 -28.54 -5.43 7.74
C ALA A 309 -28.15 -5.05 9.18
N GLN A 310 -26.92 -5.35 9.62
CA GLN A 310 -26.42 -5.00 10.95
C GLN A 310 -26.20 -3.48 11.06
N GLU A 311 -26.86 -2.84 12.02
CA GLU A 311 -26.57 -1.48 12.44
C GLU A 311 -25.14 -1.39 13.01
N ILE A 312 -24.39 -0.36 12.61
CA ILE A 312 -23.04 -0.12 13.12
C ILE A 312 -23.05 0.84 14.32
N ALA A 313 -22.07 0.73 15.20
CA ALA A 313 -21.80 1.70 16.24
C ALA A 313 -21.26 3.03 15.65
N PRO A 314 -21.43 4.17 16.35
CA PRO A 314 -20.85 5.44 15.92
C PRO A 314 -19.32 5.39 15.89
N ILE A 315 -18.72 5.82 14.78
CA ILE A 315 -17.28 5.95 14.57
C ILE A 315 -16.77 7.35 14.96
N GLY A 316 -15.47 7.51 15.22
CA GLY A 316 -14.84 8.81 15.44
C GLY A 316 -15.27 9.56 16.73
N THR A 317 -15.95 8.89 17.66
CA THR A 317 -16.58 9.51 18.85
C THR A 317 -15.61 10.12 19.86
N LYS A 318 -14.33 9.75 19.81
CA LYS A 318 -13.26 10.21 20.72
C LYS A 318 -12.24 11.12 20.04
N HIS A 319 -12.40 11.44 18.76
CA HIS A 319 -11.46 12.27 18.00
C HIS A 319 -11.20 13.62 18.70
N VAL A 320 -9.93 13.94 18.94
CA VAL A 320 -9.51 15.21 19.55
C VAL A 320 -8.78 16.07 18.51
N ARG A 321 -9.27 17.27 18.21
CA ARG A 321 -8.59 18.15 17.24
C ARG A 321 -7.16 18.48 17.74
N PRO A 322 -6.11 18.32 16.91
CA PRO A 322 -4.73 18.65 17.29
C PRO A 322 -4.53 20.08 17.81
N GLU A 323 -3.62 20.26 18.78
CA GLU A 323 -3.32 21.57 19.33
C GLU A 323 -2.69 22.50 18.28
N GLY A 324 -3.37 23.60 17.95
CA GLY A 324 -2.86 24.63 17.03
C GLY A 324 -3.56 24.69 15.68
N GLU A 325 -4.40 23.71 15.33
CA GLU A 325 -5.38 23.89 14.26
C GLU A 325 -6.37 25.00 14.64
N ALA A 326 -6.70 25.87 13.69
CA ALA A 326 -7.70 26.90 13.92
C ALA A 326 -9.06 26.23 14.23
N PRO A 327 -9.84 26.75 15.19
CA PRO A 327 -11.21 26.29 15.36
C PRO A 327 -11.98 26.55 14.06
N GLU A 328 -12.81 25.59 13.67
CA GLU A 328 -13.81 25.87 12.65
C GLU A 328 -14.76 26.93 13.22
N ILE A 329 -15.11 27.88 12.36
CA ILE A 329 -16.35 28.59 12.54
C ILE A 329 -17.39 27.53 12.18
N ASP A 330 -18.16 27.04 13.15
CA ASP A 330 -19.34 26.26 12.84
C ASP A 330 -20.19 27.11 11.88
N ASP A 331 -20.48 26.57 10.69
CA ASP A 331 -21.45 27.17 9.77
C ASP A 331 -22.88 26.96 10.34
N GLU A 332 -23.13 27.53 11.52
CA GLU A 332 -24.49 27.87 11.93
C GLU A 332 -25.06 28.77 10.84
N VAL A 333 -26.14 28.29 10.23
CA VAL A 333 -26.84 28.93 9.12
C VAL A 333 -27.23 30.36 9.50
N ILE A 334 -26.42 31.33 9.10
CA ILE A 334 -26.82 32.74 9.05
C ILE A 334 -27.56 32.94 7.73
N GLU A 335 -28.87 32.67 7.75
CA GLU A 335 -29.76 33.33 6.81
C GLU A 335 -29.70 34.86 7.02
N ASP A 336 -29.86 35.55 5.90
CA ASP A 336 -30.18 36.98 5.72
C ASP A 336 -29.11 38.08 5.49
N GLU A 337 -29.51 38.90 4.50
CA GLU A 337 -29.05 40.22 4.06
C GLU A 337 -27.62 40.39 3.49
N VAL A 338 -27.51 40.22 2.16
CA VAL A 338 -26.45 40.80 1.32
C VAL A 338 -26.72 42.29 1.07
N PRO A 339 -25.89 43.24 1.57
CA PRO A 339 -26.01 44.65 1.21
C PRO A 339 -25.30 44.95 -0.11
N VAL A 340 -26.07 45.34 -1.14
CA VAL A 340 -25.54 45.72 -2.46
C VAL A 340 -24.68 46.98 -2.38
N ILE A 341 -23.35 46.84 -2.55
CA ILE A 341 -22.42 47.97 -2.67
C ILE A 341 -21.95 48.14 -4.12
N LYS A 342 -22.20 49.33 -4.70
CA LYS A 342 -21.84 49.68 -6.08
C LYS A 342 -20.32 49.90 -6.23
N PRO A 343 -19.72 49.55 -7.39
CA PRO A 343 -18.29 49.70 -7.60
C PRO A 343 -17.87 51.17 -7.73
N MET A 344 -16.92 51.62 -6.91
CA MET A 344 -16.25 52.91 -7.10
C MET A 344 -14.89 52.75 -7.80
N ARG A 345 -14.82 53.36 -8.98
CA ARG A 345 -13.63 53.58 -9.81
C ARG A 345 -12.53 54.30 -9.02
N LYS A 346 -11.25 53.92 -9.22
CA LYS A 346 -10.09 54.68 -8.73
C LYS A 346 -9.04 54.87 -9.83
N GLU A 347 -8.34 56.00 -9.77
CA GLU A 347 -7.57 56.58 -10.87
C GLU A 347 -6.13 56.08 -10.95
N ALA A 348 -5.53 56.18 -12.14
CA ALA A 348 -4.13 55.89 -12.39
C ALA A 348 -3.23 57.11 -12.13
N ALA A 349 -1.99 56.86 -11.74
CA ALA A 349 -0.90 57.84 -11.73
C ALA A 349 0.31 57.26 -12.51
N ALA A 350 0.99 58.09 -13.30
CA ALA A 350 1.92 57.66 -14.34
C ALA A 350 3.37 58.10 -14.09
N VAL A 351 4.33 57.31 -14.59
CA VAL A 351 5.71 57.71 -14.94
C VAL A 351 6.12 56.94 -16.21
N ALA A 352 6.97 57.54 -17.06
CA ALA A 352 7.36 57.09 -18.41
C ALA A 352 8.88 57.39 -18.64
N PRO A 353 9.50 57.21 -19.83
CA PRO A 353 9.42 56.13 -20.85
C PRO A 353 10.80 55.65 -21.45
N ALA A 354 10.82 54.43 -22.05
CA ALA A 354 11.55 54.00 -23.29
C ALA A 354 13.11 54.15 -23.40
N PRO A 355 13.83 53.63 -24.45
CA PRO A 355 13.38 52.91 -25.68
C PRO A 355 14.18 51.65 -26.15
N GLU A 356 13.61 50.93 -27.15
CA GLU A 356 14.20 50.29 -28.38
C GLU A 356 15.51 49.47 -28.34
N ALA A 357 15.75 48.40 -29.12
CA ALA A 357 15.01 47.72 -30.22
C ALA A 357 15.09 46.17 -30.04
N GLU A 358 15.04 45.21 -30.98
CA GLU A 358 14.98 45.13 -32.47
C GLU A 358 14.32 43.77 -32.90
N ASP A 359 14.43 43.31 -34.16
CA ASP A 359 13.60 42.23 -34.78
C ASP A 359 14.30 40.83 -34.98
N GLU A 360 13.63 39.95 -35.78
CA GLU A 360 14.04 38.64 -36.39
C GLU A 360 13.76 37.35 -35.58
N GLU A 361 13.23 36.23 -36.15
CA GLU A 361 12.50 36.00 -37.42
C GLU A 361 11.61 34.73 -37.30
N ILE A 362 10.69 34.50 -38.26
CA ILE A 362 9.75 33.36 -38.33
C ILE A 362 10.32 32.25 -39.24
N PHE A 363 10.11 30.96 -38.89
CA PHE A 363 10.06 29.88 -39.89
C PHE A 363 9.07 28.78 -39.49
N GLU A 364 8.27 28.32 -40.45
CA GLU A 364 7.31 27.22 -40.36
C GLU A 364 7.83 25.95 -41.07
N GLU A 365 7.24 24.79 -40.73
CA GLU A 365 7.19 23.51 -41.45
C GLU A 365 8.50 22.78 -41.85
N ALA A 366 8.61 21.50 -41.45
CA ALA A 366 8.48 20.38 -42.40
C ALA A 366 8.44 18.98 -41.72
N ASP A 367 7.53 18.16 -42.25
CA ASP A 367 7.55 16.70 -42.46
C ASP A 367 7.55 15.67 -41.31
N GLU A 368 6.59 14.75 -41.49
CA GLU A 368 6.47 13.42 -40.91
C GLU A 368 7.59 12.48 -41.41
N ALA A 369 8.02 11.54 -40.57
CA ALA A 369 8.75 10.34 -41.01
C ALA A 369 8.51 9.17 -40.05
N ASP A 370 8.41 7.97 -40.62
CA ASP A 370 8.01 6.71 -39.99
C ASP A 370 8.72 6.36 -38.67
N LEU A 371 7.96 5.73 -37.77
CA LEU A 371 8.49 4.88 -36.71
C LEU A 371 8.51 3.43 -37.23
N GLU A 372 9.67 2.96 -37.68
CA GLU A 372 9.91 1.51 -37.83
C GLU A 372 10.36 0.93 -36.49
N GLU A 373 9.81 -0.23 -36.14
CA GLU A 373 10.19 -1.01 -34.95
C GLU A 373 11.56 -1.66 -35.19
N GLU A 374 12.51 -1.51 -34.25
CA GLU A 374 13.70 -2.38 -34.18
C GLU A 374 13.67 -3.23 -32.91
N ASP A 375 13.56 -4.55 -33.14
CA ASP A 375 13.80 -5.60 -32.15
C ASP A 375 15.18 -5.44 -31.49
N ILE A 376 15.21 -5.41 -30.16
CA ILE A 376 16.46 -5.65 -29.41
C ILE A 376 16.65 -7.16 -29.30
N SER A 377 17.40 -7.71 -30.25
CA SER A 377 17.95 -9.07 -30.15
C SER A 377 19.11 -9.08 -29.16
N ASP A 378 18.94 -9.84 -28.08
CA ASP A 378 20.00 -10.17 -27.12
C ASP A 378 20.79 -11.38 -27.65
N ASP A 379 22.08 -11.19 -27.95
CA ASP A 379 22.98 -12.30 -28.26
C ASP A 379 24.47 -11.89 -28.13
N THR A 380 25.31 -12.84 -27.71
CA THR A 380 26.81 -12.79 -27.59
C THR A 380 27.39 -11.85 -26.51
N ASP A 381 28.27 -12.27 -25.59
CA ASP A 381 29.50 -13.05 -25.80
C ASP A 381 29.79 -14.09 -24.69
N GLU A 382 29.96 -15.36 -25.08
CA GLU A 382 30.89 -16.29 -24.43
C GLU A 382 32.25 -16.20 -25.14
N GLU A 383 33.36 -16.02 -24.41
CA GLU A 383 34.68 -16.64 -24.64
C GLU A 383 35.76 -15.92 -23.80
N ASP A 384 36.39 -16.62 -22.86
CA ASP A 384 37.79 -16.33 -22.47
C ASP A 384 38.39 -17.58 -21.77
N GLU A 385 39.13 -18.38 -22.55
CA GLU A 385 39.78 -19.62 -22.13
C GLU A 385 41.32 -19.52 -22.23
N ALA A 386 42.01 -20.34 -21.44
CA ALA A 386 43.41 -20.74 -21.57
C ALA A 386 44.54 -19.67 -21.56
N LEU A 387 45.13 -19.44 -20.38
CA LEU A 387 46.59 -19.26 -20.24
C LEU A 387 47.14 -19.90 -18.95
N LEU A 388 47.47 -21.20 -19.00
CA LEU A 388 48.42 -21.83 -18.08
C LEU A 388 49.43 -22.69 -18.85
N SER A 389 50.71 -22.34 -18.71
CA SER A 389 51.85 -23.05 -19.29
C SER A 389 52.42 -24.05 -18.29
N ALA A 390 52.79 -25.23 -18.79
CA ALA A 390 53.42 -26.30 -18.02
C ALA A 390 54.80 -25.92 -17.45
N ASP A 391 55.16 -26.57 -16.33
CA ASP A 391 56.53 -26.94 -16.01
C ASP A 391 56.51 -28.35 -15.38
N ASP A 392 57.53 -29.16 -15.68
CA ASP A 392 57.59 -30.59 -15.39
C ASP A 392 58.30 -30.91 -14.06
N GLY A 393 58.09 -32.13 -13.53
CA GLY A 393 59.16 -32.87 -12.83
C GLY A 393 58.79 -33.58 -11.53
N ASP A 394 58.72 -34.91 -11.62
CA ASP A 394 59.26 -35.94 -10.69
C ASP A 394 58.78 -35.96 -9.21
N GLU A 395 58.71 -37.10 -8.50
CA GLU A 395 58.76 -38.54 -8.81
C GLU A 395 58.14 -39.26 -7.56
N ASP A 396 57.60 -40.47 -7.75
CA ASP A 396 57.45 -41.61 -6.81
C ASP A 396 57.16 -41.39 -5.30
N ASP A 397 56.08 -42.03 -4.79
CA ASP A 397 56.24 -43.30 -4.03
C ASP A 397 54.89 -44.02 -3.80
N GLU A 398 54.97 -45.35 -3.65
CA GLU A 398 53.84 -46.28 -3.48
C GLU A 398 53.33 -46.36 -2.02
N GLU A 399 52.06 -46.76 -1.80
CA GLU A 399 51.73 -48.01 -1.07
C GLU A 399 50.21 -48.20 -0.84
N ASP A 400 49.77 -49.43 -1.15
CA ASP A 400 48.55 -50.17 -0.81
C ASP A 400 47.59 -49.63 0.28
N SER A 401 46.28 -49.72 -0.02
CA SER A 401 45.44 -50.71 0.67
C SER A 401 44.17 -51.05 -0.12
N ASP A 402 44.06 -52.31 -0.51
CA ASP A 402 42.79 -52.93 -0.90
C ASP A 402 41.92 -53.15 0.34
N GLU A 403 40.61 -52.89 0.25
CA GLU A 403 39.59 -53.73 0.92
C GLU A 403 38.29 -53.68 0.09
N GLU A 404 37.74 -54.88 -0.18
CA GLU A 404 36.68 -55.18 -1.15
C GLU A 404 35.52 -55.89 -0.41
N TYR A 405 34.30 -55.91 -0.98
CA TYR A 405 33.07 -56.61 -0.52
C TYR A 405 32.30 -55.98 0.67
N ASP A 406 30.96 -56.03 0.78
CA ASP A 406 29.82 -56.55 -0.02
C ASP A 406 28.75 -55.42 -0.06
N ASP A 407 27.98 -55.10 -1.11
CA ASP A 407 26.88 -55.84 -1.80
C ASP A 407 25.79 -56.42 -0.89
N ASP A 408 24.62 -55.77 -0.83
CA ASP A 408 23.32 -56.38 -0.44
C ASP A 408 22.13 -55.43 -0.78
N GLU A 409 21.52 -55.71 -1.93
CA GLU A 409 20.09 -55.70 -2.28
C GLU A 409 19.10 -54.57 -1.86
N GLU A 410 18.51 -53.96 -2.89
CA GLU A 410 17.08 -53.68 -3.12
C GLU A 410 16.20 -52.99 -2.04
N SER A 411 15.72 -51.80 -2.39
CA SER A 411 14.31 -51.40 -2.14
C SER A 411 13.91 -50.27 -3.10
N ASP A 412 13.45 -50.62 -4.29
CA ASP A 412 12.71 -49.68 -5.14
C ASP A 412 11.35 -49.38 -4.49
N GLU A 413 11.07 -48.12 -4.16
CA GLU A 413 9.69 -47.63 -3.97
C GLU A 413 9.44 -46.53 -5.01
N GLU A 414 8.73 -46.91 -6.07
CA GLU A 414 8.16 -46.00 -7.06
C GLU A 414 7.19 -45.05 -6.36
N TYR A 415 7.40 -43.74 -6.47
CA TYR A 415 6.35 -42.77 -6.17
C TYR A 415 5.55 -42.55 -7.45
N GLU A 416 4.32 -43.06 -7.44
CA GLU A 416 3.37 -42.97 -8.56
C GLU A 416 3.01 -41.51 -8.85
N ASP A 417 2.88 -41.23 -10.14
CA ASP A 417 2.57 -39.92 -10.72
C ASP A 417 1.04 -39.76 -10.76
N ASP A 418 0.46 -39.10 -9.74
CA ASP A 418 -0.98 -38.86 -9.67
C ASP A 418 -1.38 -37.68 -10.60
N GLU A 419 -1.54 -37.99 -11.89
CA GLU A 419 -2.26 -37.14 -12.85
C GLU A 419 -3.71 -36.93 -12.38
N TYR A 420 -4.08 -35.68 -12.07
CA TYR A 420 -5.48 -35.26 -11.90
C TYR A 420 -5.97 -34.61 -13.19
N GLU A 421 -6.36 -35.44 -14.16
CA GLU A 421 -7.37 -35.07 -15.17
C GLU A 421 -8.79 -35.37 -14.63
N ASP A 422 -9.81 -35.01 -15.42
CA ASP A 422 -11.26 -35.10 -15.19
C ASP A 422 -11.88 -34.05 -14.22
N GLU A 423 -12.97 -33.37 -14.55
CA GLU A 423 -13.76 -33.32 -15.80
C GLU A 423 -14.56 -31.99 -15.85
N ASP A 424 -15.08 -31.63 -17.02
CA ASP A 424 -15.85 -30.40 -17.27
C ASP A 424 -17.16 -30.29 -16.46
N ASP A 425 -17.59 -29.07 -16.13
CA ASP A 425 -19.03 -28.71 -16.09
C ASP A 425 -19.25 -27.17 -16.14
N ASP A 426 -20.01 -26.74 -17.16
CA ASP A 426 -20.80 -25.50 -17.28
C ASP A 426 -20.14 -24.10 -17.10
N GLU A 427 -19.50 -23.62 -18.18
CA GLU A 427 -19.48 -22.18 -18.50
C GLU A 427 -20.83 -21.76 -19.14
N GLU A 428 -21.70 -21.08 -18.40
CA GLU A 428 -22.81 -20.33 -19.03
C GLU A 428 -22.31 -18.97 -19.54
N GLU A 429 -22.26 -18.83 -20.87
CA GLU A 429 -22.06 -17.55 -21.56
C GLU A 429 -23.12 -16.54 -21.10
N PHE A 430 -22.67 -15.39 -20.57
CA PHE A 430 -23.54 -14.24 -20.34
C PHE A 430 -23.34 -13.25 -21.50
N ASP A 431 -24.21 -13.36 -22.52
CA ASP A 431 -24.25 -12.43 -23.66
C ASP A 431 -24.52 -11.00 -23.17
N GLU A 432 -23.57 -10.09 -23.40
CA GLU A 432 -23.79 -8.64 -23.32
C GLU A 432 -24.47 -8.16 -24.61
N GLU A 433 -25.79 -8.38 -24.77
CA GLU A 433 -26.55 -7.63 -25.77
C GLU A 433 -26.77 -6.19 -25.29
N SER A 434 -26.37 -5.25 -26.15
CA SER A 434 -26.61 -3.83 -26.02
C SER A 434 -28.08 -3.47 -26.25
N ASP A 435 -28.68 -2.71 -25.34
CA ASP A 435 -29.88 -1.91 -25.65
C ASP A 435 -29.59 -0.43 -25.37
N ASP A 436 -29.27 0.29 -26.44
CA ASP A 436 -29.49 1.73 -26.54
C ASP A 436 -30.99 1.96 -26.75
N GLU A 437 -31.70 2.55 -25.78
CA GLU A 437 -32.94 3.29 -26.09
C GLU A 437 -32.94 4.68 -25.44
N GLU A 438 -32.91 5.69 -26.31
CA GLU A 438 -33.20 7.09 -25.99
C GLU A 438 -34.63 7.23 -25.47
N TYR A 439 -34.83 8.06 -24.45
CA TYR A 439 -36.14 8.61 -24.10
C TYR A 439 -36.04 10.13 -23.92
N ASP A 440 -35.89 10.82 -25.04
CA ASP A 440 -36.37 12.20 -25.20
C ASP A 440 -37.81 12.13 -25.74
N GLU A 441 -38.80 12.58 -24.96
CA GLU A 441 -40.08 13.02 -25.51
C GLU A 441 -40.61 14.21 -24.68
N ASP A 442 -40.40 15.41 -25.22
CA ASP A 442 -41.09 16.63 -24.79
C ASP A 442 -42.59 16.52 -25.17
N GLU A 443 -43.51 16.67 -24.22
CA GLU A 443 -44.85 17.18 -24.52
C GLU A 443 -45.20 18.35 -23.59
N ASP A 444 -45.34 19.54 -24.20
CA ASP A 444 -46.04 20.68 -23.64
C ASP A 444 -47.51 20.32 -23.35
N ASP A 445 -48.05 20.76 -22.21
CA ASP A 445 -49.49 21.04 -22.15
C ASP A 445 -49.79 22.30 -21.31
N GLU A 446 -50.33 23.33 -21.98
CA GLU A 446 -50.87 24.55 -21.37
C GLU A 446 -52.35 24.33 -21.03
N SER A 447 -52.73 24.39 -19.76
CA SER A 447 -54.10 24.76 -19.35
C SER A 447 -54.09 25.21 -17.88
N GLU A 448 -54.28 26.49 -17.57
CA GLU A 448 -55.46 27.38 -17.70
C GLU A 448 -56.03 27.65 -16.30
N GLU A 449 -56.31 28.93 -16.05
CA GLU A 449 -56.84 29.48 -14.80
C GLU A 449 -58.20 28.89 -14.44
N TYR A 450 -58.45 28.62 -13.16
CA TYR A 450 -59.78 28.83 -12.58
C TYR A 450 -59.66 29.35 -11.14
N ASP A 451 -59.93 30.65 -10.97
CA ASP A 451 -60.41 31.21 -9.72
C ASP A 451 -61.79 30.61 -9.39
N GLU A 452 -62.02 30.21 -8.14
CA GLU A 452 -63.35 30.38 -7.54
C GLU A 452 -63.22 30.59 -6.02
N ASP A 453 -63.67 31.77 -5.56
CA ASP A 453 -63.85 32.09 -4.16
C ASP A 453 -64.93 31.17 -3.53
N GLU A 454 -64.76 30.76 -2.27
CA GLU A 454 -65.93 30.78 -1.36
C GLU A 454 -65.55 30.93 0.12
N ASP A 455 -66.22 31.88 0.77
CA ASP A 455 -66.06 32.26 2.17
C ASP A 455 -66.34 31.10 3.15
N TYR A 456 -65.59 31.03 4.26
CA TYR A 456 -66.17 30.58 5.53
C TYR A 456 -65.60 31.31 6.75
N ASP A 457 -66.20 32.47 7.03
CA ASP A 457 -66.14 33.15 8.32
C ASP A 457 -67.11 32.46 9.31
N SER A 458 -66.63 32.10 10.51
CA SER A 458 -67.37 32.38 11.76
C SER A 458 -66.65 31.89 13.04
N SER A 459 -66.48 32.83 13.98
CA SER A 459 -66.42 32.68 15.46
C SER A 459 -65.32 31.79 16.08
N GLU A 460 -64.37 32.32 16.85
CA GLU A 460 -64.52 33.05 18.14
C GLU A 460 -64.91 32.11 19.30
N TYR A 461 -63.97 31.85 20.21
CA TYR A 461 -64.17 31.89 21.67
C TYR A 461 -62.83 32.04 22.40
N GLU A 462 -62.79 33.00 23.34
CA GLU A 462 -61.65 33.34 24.20
C GLU A 462 -61.57 32.49 25.47
N ASP A 463 -60.52 32.73 26.27
CA ASP A 463 -60.16 32.15 27.57
C ASP A 463 -61.27 32.13 28.65
N ASP A 464 -61.22 31.12 29.55
CA ASP A 464 -61.18 31.29 31.03
C ASP A 464 -61.28 29.92 31.76
N ASP A 465 -60.22 29.49 32.48
CA ASP A 465 -60.22 28.85 33.83
C ASP A 465 -58.79 28.49 34.32
#